data_AF-A0A5D2ATB9-F1
#
_entry.id   AF-A0A5D2ATB9-F1
#
_cell.length_a   1.000
_cell.length_b   1.000
_cell.length_c   1.000
_cell.angle_alpha   90.00
_cell.angle_beta   90.00
_cell.angle_gamma   90.00
#
_symmetry.space_group_name_H-M   'P 1'
#
loop_
_entity.id
_entity.type
_entity.pdbx_description
1 polymer ?
#
loop_
_entity_poly.entity_id
_entity_poly.type
_entity_poly.pdbx_seq_one_letter_code
_entity_poly.pdbx_strand_id
1 'polypeptide(L)'
;MSCFLQAPVAHTILSSASSCRTVRRTKALKLRCGALGAKNAAKIPMPPINPKDPFLSKLASVASSSPEAVLNSSANPDTPPFLDLFESPKLMATPAQVERSVSYNEHRPRSPPPDLPSLLLNGRIVYIGMPLVPAVTELVVAELMYLQWMDPKQPIYLYINSTGTTRDDGETVGMETEGFAIYDALMQLQNEIHTVAVGAAIGQACLLLSAGTKGKRFMMPHAKAMIQQPRVPSSGLMPASDVLIRAKEVVINRDTLVELLAKHTGNSIEAVAEVMRRPFYMDANRAKEFGVIDKILWRGQEKVMAEVASPEEWDKNAGIKVMDGF
;
A
#
# COMPACT_ATOMS: atom_id res chain seq x y z
N MET A 1 36.26 33.76 -58.98
CA MET A 1 36.70 32.44 -58.47
C MET A 1 35.59 31.88 -57.61
N SER A 2 34.79 31.01 -58.23
CA SER A 2 33.60 30.34 -57.70
C SER A 2 33.95 28.94 -57.22
N CYS A 3 33.40 28.48 -56.09
CA CYS A 3 33.11 27.06 -55.91
C CYS A 3 31.96 26.88 -54.93
N PHE A 4 30.74 26.86 -55.47
CA PHE A 4 29.57 26.23 -54.88
C PHE A 4 29.63 24.73 -55.23
N LEU A 5 29.43 23.85 -54.25
CA LEU A 5 29.26 22.42 -54.46
C LEU A 5 27.77 22.08 -54.34
N GLN A 6 27.21 21.68 -55.47
CA GLN A 6 25.86 21.18 -55.66
C GLN A 6 25.99 19.84 -56.39
N ALA A 7 25.23 18.81 -55.97
CA ALA A 7 25.09 17.53 -56.68
C ALA A 7 23.74 16.87 -56.25
N PRO A 8 23.12 15.98 -57.04
CA PRO A 8 21.84 16.27 -57.69
C PRO A 8 20.70 15.27 -57.38
N VAL A 9 19.52 15.60 -57.94
CA VAL A 9 18.25 14.85 -57.94
C VAL A 9 18.05 14.10 -59.27
N ALA A 10 17.50 12.88 -59.24
CA ALA A 10 16.67 12.19 -60.27
C ALA A 10 16.69 10.65 -60.01
N HIS A 11 15.72 9.78 -60.29
CA HIS A 11 14.30 9.82 -60.66
C HIS A 11 13.72 8.39 -60.42
N THR A 12 12.43 8.35 -60.08
CA THR A 12 11.36 7.35 -60.22
C THR A 12 11.62 5.99 -60.94
N ILE A 13 11.00 4.90 -60.44
CA ILE A 13 10.13 3.96 -61.20
C ILE A 13 9.22 3.14 -60.24
N LEU A 14 7.98 2.97 -60.72
CA LEU A 14 6.80 2.26 -60.24
C LEU A 14 6.88 0.71 -60.33
N SER A 15 5.92 0.00 -59.71
CA SER A 15 5.36 -1.35 -60.04
C SER A 15 5.42 -2.32 -58.85
N SER A 16 4.42 -3.13 -58.49
CA SER A 16 3.01 -3.31 -58.86
C SER A 16 2.38 -4.32 -57.86
N ALA A 17 1.06 -4.35 -57.81
CA ALA A 17 0.24 -5.22 -56.98
C ALA A 17 0.15 -6.67 -57.50
N SER A 18 -0.08 -7.63 -56.59
CA SER A 18 -0.88 -8.85 -56.83
C SER A 18 -1.32 -9.40 -55.46
N SER A 19 -2.59 -9.50 -55.10
CA SER A 19 -3.75 -10.27 -55.60
C SER A 19 -4.03 -11.51 -54.73
N CYS A 20 -5.09 -11.37 -53.92
CA CYS A 20 -6.27 -12.24 -53.86
C CYS A 20 -6.10 -13.78 -53.82
N ARG A 21 -6.65 -14.42 -52.78
CA ARG A 21 -7.56 -15.58 -52.94
C ARG A 21 -8.35 -15.92 -51.68
N THR A 22 -9.63 -15.57 -51.74
CA THR A 22 -10.75 -16.20 -51.03
C THR A 22 -11.03 -17.59 -51.63
N VAL A 23 -11.32 -18.58 -50.78
CA VAL A 23 -12.01 -19.81 -51.18
C VAL A 23 -13.10 -20.12 -50.15
N ARG A 24 -14.35 -19.81 -50.54
CA ARG A 24 -15.56 -20.50 -50.06
C ARG A 24 -15.84 -21.64 -51.03
N ARG A 25 -16.13 -22.85 -50.55
CA ARG A 25 -17.28 -23.61 -51.07
C ARG A 25 -17.68 -24.80 -50.18
N THR A 26 -18.98 -24.79 -49.91
CA THR A 26 -19.85 -25.82 -49.38
C THR A 26 -19.81 -27.13 -50.19
N LYS A 27 -20.08 -28.27 -49.53
CA LYS A 27 -20.83 -29.40 -50.11
C LYS A 27 -21.41 -30.27 -48.99
N ALA A 28 -22.75 -30.31 -48.97
CA ALA A 28 -23.54 -31.26 -48.19
C ALA A 28 -23.37 -32.67 -48.75
N LEU A 29 -23.23 -33.67 -47.87
CA LEU A 29 -23.39 -35.08 -48.24
C LEU A 29 -24.42 -35.73 -47.32
N LYS A 30 -25.58 -36.05 -47.92
CA LYS A 30 -26.62 -36.90 -47.36
C LYS A 30 -26.06 -38.30 -47.16
N LEU A 31 -26.18 -38.86 -45.95
CA LEU A 31 -26.04 -40.29 -45.71
C LEU A 31 -27.41 -40.89 -45.39
N ARG A 32 -27.83 -41.79 -46.29
CA ARG A 32 -29.09 -42.53 -46.25
C ARG A 32 -29.08 -43.53 -45.11
N CYS A 33 -30.22 -43.63 -44.44
CA CYS A 33 -30.56 -44.72 -43.54
C CYS A 33 -30.68 -46.02 -44.35
N GLY A 34 -29.87 -47.02 -43.98
CA GLY A 34 -29.98 -48.39 -44.48
C GLY A 34 -30.27 -49.32 -43.31
N ALA A 35 -31.52 -49.77 -43.21
CA ALA A 35 -31.92 -50.78 -42.24
C ALA A 35 -31.43 -52.15 -42.73
N LEU A 36 -30.46 -52.74 -42.03
CA LEU A 36 -30.17 -54.16 -42.10
C LEU A 36 -30.49 -54.75 -40.74
N GLY A 37 -31.59 -55.49 -40.69
CA GLY A 37 -31.97 -56.30 -39.55
C GLY A 37 -30.96 -57.43 -39.36
N ALA A 38 -30.34 -57.49 -38.19
CA ALA A 38 -29.65 -58.67 -37.72
C ALA A 38 -30.30 -59.12 -36.41
N LYS A 39 -31.10 -60.18 -36.51
CA LYS A 39 -31.55 -60.97 -35.38
C LYS A 39 -30.31 -61.66 -34.81
N ASN A 40 -29.92 -61.30 -33.60
CA ASN A 40 -29.18 -62.16 -32.69
C ASN A 40 -29.48 -61.68 -31.27
N ALA A 41 -29.93 -62.60 -30.41
CA ALA A 41 -30.02 -62.38 -28.98
C ALA A 41 -28.58 -62.14 -28.47
N ALA A 42 -28.16 -60.88 -28.46
CA ALA A 42 -26.87 -60.50 -27.94
C ALA A 42 -26.91 -60.76 -26.43
N LYS A 43 -26.07 -61.69 -25.94
CA LYS A 43 -25.55 -61.60 -24.58
C LYS A 43 -24.94 -60.21 -24.49
N ILE A 44 -25.64 -59.29 -23.85
CA ILE A 44 -25.18 -57.91 -23.68
C ILE A 44 -23.81 -58.04 -23.01
N PRO A 45 -22.70 -57.67 -23.69
CA PRO A 45 -21.40 -57.73 -23.07
C PRO A 45 -21.46 -56.77 -21.88
N MET A 46 -21.41 -57.32 -20.66
CA MET A 46 -21.31 -56.49 -19.48
C MET A 46 -19.99 -55.73 -19.59
N PRO A 47 -20.01 -54.39 -19.54
CA PRO A 47 -18.76 -53.63 -19.53
C PRO A 47 -17.94 -54.10 -18.32
N PRO A 48 -16.59 -54.12 -18.42
CA PRO A 48 -15.75 -54.47 -17.29
C PRO A 48 -16.06 -53.52 -16.13
N ILE A 49 -16.69 -54.03 -15.08
CA ILE A 49 -17.04 -53.25 -13.90
C ILE A 49 -15.74 -52.95 -13.16
N ASN A 50 -15.37 -51.68 -13.07
CA ASN A 50 -14.28 -51.24 -12.23
C ASN A 50 -14.77 -51.22 -10.77
N PRO A 51 -14.29 -52.11 -9.88
CA PRO A 51 -14.75 -52.17 -8.49
C PRO A 51 -14.36 -50.92 -7.68
N LYS A 52 -13.45 -50.08 -8.19
CA LYS A 52 -13.04 -48.82 -7.57
C LYS A 52 -13.69 -47.59 -8.21
N ASP A 53 -14.72 -47.78 -9.02
CA ASP A 53 -15.39 -46.64 -9.66
C ASP A 53 -16.14 -45.80 -8.59
N PRO A 54 -15.80 -44.50 -8.44
CA PRO A 54 -16.49 -43.60 -7.54
C PRO A 54 -17.98 -43.43 -7.89
N PHE A 55 -18.37 -43.63 -9.17
CA PHE A 55 -19.77 -43.57 -9.60
C PHE A 55 -20.56 -44.78 -9.07
N LEU A 56 -20.07 -46.00 -9.32
CA LEU A 56 -20.76 -47.23 -8.93
C LEU A 56 -20.80 -47.41 -7.41
N SER A 57 -19.74 -47.02 -6.70
CA SER A 57 -19.70 -47.08 -5.23
C SER A 57 -20.71 -46.13 -4.59
N LYS A 58 -20.82 -44.89 -5.07
CA LYS A 58 -21.83 -43.93 -4.60
C LYS A 58 -23.24 -44.39 -4.97
N LEU A 59 -23.47 -44.86 -6.19
CA LEU A 59 -24.78 -45.36 -6.61
C LEU A 59 -25.22 -46.58 -5.78
N ALA A 60 -24.31 -47.51 -5.50
CA ALA A 60 -24.56 -48.64 -4.60
C ALA A 60 -24.87 -48.17 -3.16
N SER A 61 -24.15 -47.17 -2.66
CA SER A 61 -24.41 -46.58 -1.34
C SER A 61 -25.81 -45.95 -1.26
N VAL A 62 -26.22 -45.22 -2.29
CA VAL A 62 -27.55 -44.57 -2.36
C VAL A 62 -28.67 -45.60 -2.52
N ALA A 63 -28.44 -46.62 -3.36
CA ALA A 63 -29.37 -47.73 -3.50
C ALA A 63 -29.57 -48.48 -2.17
N SER A 64 -28.53 -48.59 -1.35
CA SER A 64 -28.61 -49.20 -0.02
C SER A 64 -29.34 -48.32 1.00
N SER A 65 -29.17 -46.98 0.93
CA SER A 65 -29.78 -46.06 1.90
C SER A 65 -31.23 -45.69 1.56
N SER A 66 -31.56 -45.65 0.28
CA SER A 66 -32.82 -45.10 -0.23
C SER A 66 -33.11 -45.68 -1.62
N PRO A 67 -33.66 -46.90 -1.71
CA PRO A 67 -33.90 -47.58 -2.99
C PRO A 67 -34.91 -46.85 -3.87
N GLU A 68 -35.86 -46.13 -3.27
CA GLU A 68 -36.89 -45.38 -4.00
C GLU A 68 -36.33 -44.21 -4.82
N ALA A 69 -35.21 -43.62 -4.40
CA ALA A 69 -34.56 -42.51 -5.11
C ALA A 69 -33.86 -42.94 -6.41
N VAL A 70 -33.49 -44.23 -6.50
CA VAL A 70 -32.92 -44.82 -7.73
C VAL A 70 -34.02 -45.17 -8.73
N LEU A 71 -35.20 -45.53 -8.23
CA LEU A 71 -36.35 -45.94 -9.05
C LEU A 71 -37.18 -44.75 -9.54
N ASN A 72 -37.28 -43.68 -8.74
CA ASN A 72 -38.00 -42.46 -9.09
C ASN A 72 -37.02 -41.37 -9.57
N SER A 73 -36.40 -41.57 -10.74
CA SER A 73 -35.64 -40.48 -11.38
C SER A 73 -36.59 -39.36 -11.81
N SER A 74 -36.24 -38.11 -11.52
CA SER A 74 -37.01 -36.93 -11.92
C SER A 74 -37.27 -36.94 -13.44
N ALA A 75 -38.53 -36.80 -13.84
CA ALA A 75 -39.00 -36.97 -15.22
C ALA A 75 -38.70 -35.74 -16.10
N ASN A 76 -37.51 -35.14 -15.98
CA ASN A 76 -37.09 -34.05 -16.86
C ASN A 76 -36.32 -34.62 -18.06
N PRO A 77 -36.83 -34.47 -19.30
CA PRO A 77 -36.22 -35.08 -20.48
C PRO A 77 -34.83 -34.51 -20.82
N ASP A 78 -34.50 -33.34 -20.28
CA ASP A 78 -33.26 -32.62 -20.56
C ASP A 78 -32.12 -32.91 -19.56
N THR A 79 -32.37 -33.71 -18.51
CA THR A 79 -31.37 -34.05 -17.49
C THR A 79 -30.96 -35.52 -17.62
N PRO A 80 -29.65 -35.83 -17.70
CA PRO A 80 -29.21 -37.21 -17.79
C PRO A 80 -29.55 -37.99 -16.50
N PRO A 81 -29.93 -39.27 -16.61
CA PRO A 81 -30.35 -40.06 -15.46
C PRO A 81 -29.23 -40.17 -14.41
N PHE A 82 -29.63 -40.14 -13.15
CA PHE A 82 -28.77 -40.24 -11.97
C PHE A 82 -27.90 -39.01 -11.65
N LEU A 83 -27.87 -37.96 -12.48
CA LEU A 83 -27.04 -36.76 -12.21
C LEU A 83 -27.42 -36.08 -10.88
N ASP A 84 -28.71 -36.01 -10.56
CA ASP A 84 -29.24 -35.45 -9.29
C ASP A 84 -28.68 -36.16 -8.04
N LEU A 85 -28.27 -37.43 -8.16
CA LEU A 85 -27.69 -38.22 -7.06
C LEU A 85 -26.25 -37.81 -6.73
N PHE A 86 -25.55 -37.18 -7.67
CA PHE A 86 -24.14 -36.82 -7.53
C PHE A 86 -23.90 -35.33 -7.28
N GLU A 87 -24.87 -34.46 -7.61
CA GLU A 87 -24.72 -33.00 -7.51
C GLU A 87 -25.41 -32.34 -6.32
N SER A 88 -26.06 -33.08 -5.43
CA SER A 88 -26.63 -32.51 -4.22
C SER A 88 -25.69 -32.71 -3.02
N PRO A 89 -24.94 -31.68 -2.54
CA PRO A 89 -24.43 -31.74 -1.19
C PRO A 89 -25.65 -31.82 -0.28
N LYS A 90 -25.90 -32.99 0.33
CA LYS A 90 -26.81 -33.09 1.47
C LYS A 90 -26.28 -32.11 2.52
N LEU A 91 -26.94 -30.97 2.68
CA LEU A 91 -26.74 -30.07 3.81
C LEU A 91 -27.17 -30.82 5.07
N MET A 92 -26.30 -31.69 5.58
CA MET A 92 -26.39 -32.24 6.93
C MET A 92 -25.85 -31.19 7.89
N ALA A 93 -26.59 -30.09 7.97
CA ALA A 93 -26.53 -29.16 9.07
C ALA A 93 -27.92 -28.56 9.15
N THR A 94 -28.57 -28.71 10.29
CA THR A 94 -29.59 -27.75 10.73
C THR A 94 -29.10 -26.32 10.40
N PRO A 95 -29.96 -25.33 10.12
CA PRO A 95 -29.53 -23.97 9.78
C PRO A 95 -28.60 -23.28 10.80
N ALA A 96 -28.33 -23.91 11.94
CA ALA A 96 -27.45 -23.45 13.01
C ALA A 96 -26.01 -24.04 13.00
N GLN A 97 -25.63 -24.95 12.09
CA GLN A 97 -24.33 -25.68 12.19
C GLN A 97 -23.41 -25.59 10.97
N VAL A 98 -23.61 -24.61 10.08
CA VAL A 98 -22.50 -24.06 9.28
C VAL A 98 -21.85 -22.92 10.06
N GLU A 99 -21.65 -23.16 11.35
CA GLU A 99 -20.70 -22.39 12.14
C GLU A 99 -19.34 -22.74 11.56
N ARG A 100 -18.78 -21.78 10.83
CA ARG A 100 -17.42 -21.83 10.33
C ARG A 100 -16.53 -22.26 11.48
N SER A 101 -15.95 -23.44 11.40
CA SER A 101 -14.81 -23.84 12.20
C SER A 101 -13.58 -23.06 11.72
N VAL A 102 -13.62 -21.76 11.94
CA VAL A 102 -12.43 -20.97 12.21
C VAL A 102 -12.66 -20.47 13.62
N SER A 103 -11.99 -21.12 14.57
CA SER A 103 -11.87 -20.66 15.95
C SER A 103 -11.17 -19.29 15.95
N TYR A 104 -11.91 -18.24 15.59
CA TYR A 104 -11.59 -16.89 15.96
C TYR A 104 -12.16 -16.71 17.35
N ASN A 105 -11.23 -16.51 18.29
CA ASN A 105 -11.44 -15.87 19.57
C ASN A 105 -12.72 -15.02 19.57
N GLU A 106 -13.60 -15.25 20.55
CA GLU A 106 -14.95 -14.66 20.71
C GLU A 106 -14.96 -13.13 20.95
N HIS A 107 -13.89 -12.45 20.57
CA HIS A 107 -13.67 -11.00 20.61
C HIS A 107 -13.72 -10.44 19.19
N ARG A 108 -14.85 -10.58 18.49
CA ARG A 108 -15.07 -9.73 17.31
C ARG A 108 -15.63 -8.41 17.83
N PRO A 109 -14.90 -7.29 17.74
CA PRO A 109 -15.47 -5.99 18.09
C PRO A 109 -16.78 -5.78 17.31
N ARG A 110 -17.78 -5.17 17.96
CA ARG A 110 -19.12 -4.90 17.35
C ARG A 110 -19.02 -4.06 16.08
N SER A 111 -17.97 -3.27 15.98
CA SER A 111 -17.52 -2.55 14.78
C SER A 111 -16.43 -3.35 14.07
N PRO A 112 -16.35 -3.30 12.72
CA PRO A 112 -15.18 -3.83 12.01
C PRO A 112 -13.90 -3.26 12.65
N PRO A 113 -12.81 -4.06 12.74
CA PRO A 113 -11.58 -3.58 13.34
C PRO A 113 -11.17 -2.29 12.63
N PRO A 114 -10.86 -1.22 13.39
CA PRO A 114 -10.43 0.03 12.80
C PRO A 114 -9.22 -0.20 11.91
N ASP A 115 -9.11 0.60 10.85
CA ASP A 115 -7.96 0.59 9.98
C ASP A 115 -6.68 0.93 10.77
N LEU A 116 -5.54 0.44 10.26
CA LEU A 116 -4.25 0.58 10.95
C LEU A 116 -3.88 2.05 11.25
N PRO A 117 -4.04 3.02 10.33
CA PRO A 117 -3.81 4.43 10.62
C PRO A 117 -4.66 4.96 11.79
N SER A 118 -5.95 4.61 11.83
CA SER A 118 -6.84 4.99 12.95
C SER A 118 -6.39 4.39 14.29
N LEU A 119 -5.88 3.15 14.29
CA LEU A 119 -5.31 2.54 15.51
C LEU A 119 -4.07 3.30 16.00
N LEU A 120 -3.18 3.71 15.09
CA LEU A 120 -1.99 4.49 15.44
C LEU A 120 -2.37 5.88 15.96
N LEU A 121 -3.31 6.55 15.29
CA LEU A 121 -3.78 7.88 15.70
C LEU A 121 -4.45 7.84 17.08
N ASN A 122 -5.18 6.76 17.41
CA ASN A 122 -5.71 6.54 18.75
C ASN A 122 -4.57 6.45 19.80
N GLY A 123 -3.49 5.76 19.47
CA GLY A 123 -2.25 5.76 20.26
C GLY A 123 -1.45 7.08 20.22
N ARG A 124 -1.98 8.14 19.61
CA ARG A 124 -1.31 9.45 19.38
C ARG A 124 -0.01 9.34 18.56
N ILE A 125 0.04 8.33 17.70
CA ILE A 125 1.16 8.06 16.80
C ILE A 125 0.80 8.58 15.41
N VAL A 126 1.58 9.54 14.92
CA VAL A 126 1.54 10.05 13.55
C VAL A 126 2.73 9.46 12.79
N TYR A 127 2.48 8.73 11.71
CA TYR A 127 3.53 8.04 10.95
C TYR A 127 3.74 8.67 9.56
N ILE A 128 4.91 9.28 9.36
CA ILE A 128 5.32 9.85 8.06
C ILE A 128 6.23 8.85 7.35
N GLY A 129 5.64 7.98 6.54
CA GLY A 129 6.35 6.94 5.78
C GLY A 129 6.61 7.26 4.30
N MET A 130 6.10 8.40 3.79
CA MET A 130 6.16 8.77 2.39
C MET A 130 6.86 10.13 2.21
N PRO A 131 7.32 10.45 0.99
CA PRO A 131 7.76 11.81 0.66
C PRO A 131 6.66 12.83 0.97
N LEU A 132 7.06 14.03 1.38
CA LEU A 132 6.18 15.14 1.70
C LEU A 132 5.62 15.74 0.40
N VAL A 133 4.45 15.26 0.02
CA VAL A 133 3.62 15.80 -1.05
C VAL A 133 2.37 16.47 -0.42
N PRO A 134 1.68 17.38 -1.13
CA PRO A 134 0.54 18.12 -0.59
C PRO A 134 -0.50 17.25 0.14
N ALA A 135 -0.85 16.09 -0.43
CA ALA A 135 -1.80 15.17 0.19
C ALA A 135 -1.30 14.55 1.51
N VAL A 136 0.01 14.31 1.64
CA VAL A 136 0.60 13.79 2.89
C VAL A 136 0.66 14.90 3.94
N THR A 137 1.06 16.10 3.53
CA THR A 137 1.10 17.27 4.41
C THR A 137 -0.28 17.59 4.97
N GLU A 138 -1.31 17.60 4.12
CA GLU A 138 -2.70 17.84 4.52
C GLU A 138 -3.14 16.86 5.61
N LEU A 139 -2.89 15.56 5.41
CA LEU A 139 -3.24 14.52 6.39
C LEU A 139 -2.47 14.69 7.70
N VAL A 140 -1.16 14.90 7.64
CA VAL A 140 -0.32 15.07 8.85
C VAL A 140 -0.78 16.29 9.65
N VAL A 141 -1.03 17.42 9.00
CA VAL A 141 -1.51 18.63 9.68
C VAL A 141 -2.90 18.40 10.29
N ALA A 142 -3.80 17.73 9.58
CA ALA A 142 -5.13 17.39 10.10
C ALA A 142 -5.05 16.47 11.33
N GLU A 143 -4.20 15.44 11.30
CA GLU A 143 -3.96 14.53 12.44
C GLU A 143 -3.41 15.28 13.65
N LEU A 144 -2.43 16.18 13.45
CA LEU A 144 -1.87 17.01 14.51
C LEU A 144 -2.91 17.93 15.16
N MET A 145 -3.72 18.61 14.34
CA MET A 145 -4.81 19.47 14.82
C MET A 145 -5.86 18.66 15.59
N TYR A 146 -6.18 17.46 15.11
CA TYR A 146 -7.11 16.55 15.78
C TYR A 146 -6.59 16.11 17.15
N LEU A 147 -5.33 15.71 17.26
CA LEU A 147 -4.71 15.28 18.53
C LEU A 147 -4.66 16.40 19.57
N GLN A 148 -4.40 17.63 19.12
CA GLN A 148 -4.45 18.83 19.96
C GLN A 148 -5.86 19.15 20.45
N TRP A 149 -6.88 19.00 19.59
CA TRP A 149 -8.28 19.19 19.98
C TRP A 149 -8.74 18.15 20.99
N MET A 150 -8.31 16.89 20.82
CA MET A 150 -8.65 15.77 21.70
C MET A 150 -8.08 15.96 23.12
N ASP A 151 -6.76 16.15 23.22
CA ASP A 151 -6.12 16.47 24.51
C ASP A 151 -4.84 17.28 24.25
N PRO A 152 -4.78 18.56 24.66
CA PRO A 152 -3.62 19.43 24.46
C PRO A 152 -2.45 19.13 25.41
N LYS A 153 -2.65 18.33 26.47
CA LYS A 153 -1.63 18.04 27.49
C LYS A 153 -0.83 16.78 27.20
N GLN A 154 -1.42 15.82 26.49
CA GLN A 154 -0.78 14.54 26.21
C GLN A 154 0.27 14.66 25.09
N PRO A 155 1.36 13.88 25.14
CA PRO A 155 2.39 13.92 24.10
C PRO A 155 1.89 13.39 22.76
N ILE A 156 2.50 13.84 21.67
CA ILE A 156 2.28 13.34 20.31
C ILE A 156 3.57 12.66 19.84
N TYR A 157 3.45 11.47 19.28
CA TYR A 157 4.59 10.68 18.80
C TYR A 157 4.66 10.71 17.28
N LEU A 158 5.66 11.40 16.75
CA LEU A 158 5.90 11.54 15.32
C LEU A 158 6.98 10.57 14.86
N TYR A 159 6.57 9.52 14.15
CA TYR A 159 7.47 8.52 13.58
C TYR A 159 7.81 8.90 12.15
N ILE A 160 9.10 9.03 11.85
CA ILE A 160 9.60 9.56 10.58
C ILE A 160 10.39 8.47 9.86
N ASN A 161 9.94 8.18 8.65
CA ASN A 161 10.63 7.41 7.64
C ASN A 161 10.35 8.03 6.27
N SER A 162 10.92 9.21 6.03
CA SER A 162 10.64 10.03 4.87
C SER A 162 11.90 10.65 4.29
N THR A 163 11.89 10.74 2.97
CA THR A 163 12.93 11.38 2.16
C THR A 163 12.74 12.90 2.03
N GLY A 164 11.75 13.47 2.72
CA GLY A 164 11.38 14.89 2.61
C GLY A 164 10.64 15.16 1.31
N THR A 165 10.96 16.25 0.62
CA THR A 165 10.31 16.67 -0.64
C THR A 165 10.88 16.00 -1.89
N THR A 166 11.87 15.11 -1.73
CA THR A 166 12.52 14.39 -2.82
C THR A 166 12.24 12.89 -2.74
N ARG A 167 12.13 12.20 -3.86
CA ARG A 167 12.12 10.73 -3.92
C ARG A 167 13.55 10.17 -3.93
N ASP A 168 13.66 8.85 -3.75
CA ASP A 168 14.93 8.11 -3.82
C ASP A 168 15.65 8.26 -5.18
N ASP A 169 14.89 8.45 -6.26
CA ASP A 169 15.41 8.69 -7.61
C ASP A 169 16.05 10.09 -7.77
N GLY A 170 15.96 10.94 -6.75
CA GLY A 170 16.45 12.32 -6.75
C GLY A 170 15.49 13.34 -7.36
N GLU A 171 14.33 12.91 -7.84
CA GLU A 171 13.27 13.79 -8.32
C GLU A 171 12.58 14.53 -7.16
N THR A 172 12.27 15.80 -7.38
CA THR A 172 11.51 16.63 -6.43
C THR A 172 10.02 16.38 -6.63
N VAL A 173 9.32 15.95 -5.59
CA VAL A 173 7.90 15.56 -5.64
C VAL A 173 6.97 16.50 -4.89
N GLY A 174 7.51 17.28 -3.97
CA GLY A 174 6.79 18.30 -3.22
C GLY A 174 7.54 19.62 -3.24
N MET A 175 6.85 20.67 -2.85
CA MET A 175 7.47 21.97 -2.62
C MET A 175 8.10 21.99 -1.23
N GLU A 176 9.13 22.81 -1.05
CA GLU A 176 9.79 23.03 0.25
C GLU A 176 8.80 23.45 1.35
N THR A 177 7.77 24.19 0.94
CA THR A 177 6.65 24.66 1.78
C THR A 177 5.89 23.53 2.45
N GLU A 178 5.88 22.31 1.90
CA GLU A 178 5.23 21.15 2.52
C GLU A 178 5.87 20.81 3.86
N GLY A 179 7.21 20.82 3.91
CA GLY A 179 7.95 20.61 5.15
C GLY A 179 7.78 21.75 6.14
N PHE A 180 7.73 22.99 5.65
CA PHE A 180 7.53 24.17 6.49
C PHE A 180 6.12 24.23 7.09
N ALA A 181 5.10 23.82 6.36
CA ALA A 181 3.73 23.77 6.87
C ALA A 181 3.59 22.81 8.06
N ILE A 182 4.18 21.60 7.96
CA ILE A 182 4.20 20.65 9.09
C ILE A 182 5.02 21.22 10.24
N TYR A 183 6.18 21.82 9.95
CA TYR A 183 7.03 22.42 10.96
C TYR A 183 6.30 23.52 11.75
N ASP A 184 5.62 24.43 11.07
CA ASP A 184 4.88 25.52 11.71
C ASP A 184 3.68 24.98 12.51
N ALA A 185 2.99 23.96 11.98
CA ALA A 185 1.95 23.26 12.72
C ALA A 185 2.51 22.69 14.04
N LEU A 186 3.64 21.99 14.01
CA LEU A 186 4.32 21.47 15.20
C LEU A 186 4.67 22.58 16.21
N MET A 187 5.16 23.73 15.75
CA MET A 187 5.50 24.85 16.63
C MET A 187 4.28 25.56 17.22
N GLN A 188 3.11 25.44 16.58
CA GLN A 188 1.84 26.01 17.06
C GLN A 188 1.18 25.15 18.14
N LEU A 189 1.44 23.84 18.17
CA LEU A 189 0.84 22.93 19.14
C LEU A 189 1.31 23.22 20.58
N GLN A 190 0.40 23.01 21.52
CA GLN A 190 0.71 23.04 22.96
C GLN A 190 1.25 21.70 23.47
N ASN A 191 1.00 20.62 22.72
CA ASN A 191 1.43 19.27 23.06
C ASN A 191 2.95 19.14 23.05
N GLU A 192 3.47 18.24 23.90
CA GLU A 192 4.85 17.78 23.81
C GLU A 192 5.04 16.88 22.58
N ILE A 193 6.08 17.11 21.78
CA ILE A 193 6.30 16.41 20.51
C ILE A 193 7.51 15.49 20.62
N HIS A 194 7.27 14.19 20.51
CA HIS A 194 8.29 13.16 20.52
C HIS A 194 8.57 12.72 19.09
N THR A 195 9.77 12.96 18.58
CA THR A 195 10.14 12.57 17.21
C THR A 195 10.98 11.30 17.23
N VAL A 196 10.69 10.35 16.33
CA VAL A 196 11.40 9.08 16.23
C VAL A 196 11.75 8.79 14.78
N ALA A 197 13.03 8.81 14.44
CA ALA A 197 13.50 8.35 13.13
C ALA A 197 13.64 6.82 13.11
N VAL A 198 12.87 6.16 12.23
CA VAL A 198 12.82 4.69 12.10
C VAL A 198 13.76 4.19 11.02
N GLY A 199 13.72 4.82 9.84
CA GLY A 199 14.48 4.40 8.66
C GLY A 199 15.31 5.54 8.10
N ALA A 200 14.68 6.45 7.36
CA ALA A 200 15.33 7.63 6.81
C ALA A 200 14.64 8.92 7.26
N ALA A 201 15.44 9.95 7.54
CA ALA A 201 14.96 11.32 7.74
C ALA A 201 15.85 12.27 6.92
N ILE A 202 15.40 12.62 5.71
CA ILE A 202 16.21 13.36 4.74
C ILE A 202 15.60 14.73 4.46
N GLY A 203 16.45 15.76 4.35
CA GLY A 203 16.05 17.12 4.01
C GLY A 203 15.07 17.70 5.02
N GLN A 204 13.85 18.01 4.58
CA GLN A 204 12.77 18.55 5.41
C GLN A 204 12.31 17.53 6.46
N ALA A 205 12.38 16.23 6.18
CA ALA A 205 12.10 15.23 7.21
C ALA A 205 13.18 15.24 8.31
N CYS A 206 14.43 15.58 7.98
CA CYS A 206 15.49 15.81 8.97
C CYS A 206 15.21 17.07 9.82
N LEU A 207 14.67 18.12 9.21
CA LEU A 207 14.18 19.30 9.94
C LEU A 207 13.08 18.90 10.94
N LEU A 208 12.04 18.18 10.49
CA LEU A 208 10.95 17.73 11.35
C LEU A 208 11.45 16.84 12.50
N LEU A 209 12.41 15.96 12.25
CA LEU A 209 13.06 15.17 13.29
C LEU A 209 13.72 16.06 14.35
N SER A 210 14.46 17.08 13.91
CA SER A 210 15.15 18.01 14.81
C SER A 210 14.22 18.94 15.58
N ALA A 211 13.02 19.20 15.04
CA ALA A 211 12.02 20.11 15.59
C ALA A 211 11.22 19.54 16.77
N GLY A 212 11.39 18.25 17.10
CA GLY A 212 10.78 17.65 18.29
C GLY A 212 11.24 18.33 19.59
N THR A 213 10.49 18.11 20.67
CA THR A 213 10.81 18.68 21.98
C THR A 213 12.21 18.23 22.43
N LYS A 214 13.02 19.18 22.87
CA LYS A 214 14.40 18.93 23.30
C LYS A 214 14.45 17.89 24.42
N GLY A 215 15.25 16.84 24.23
CA GLY A 215 15.36 15.68 25.12
C GLY A 215 14.45 14.50 24.74
N LYS A 216 13.54 14.70 23.79
CA LYS A 216 12.56 13.73 23.27
C LYS A 216 12.70 13.48 21.75
N ARG A 217 13.88 13.78 21.18
CA ARG A 217 14.20 13.47 19.79
C ARG A 217 15.01 12.19 19.73
N PHE A 218 14.48 11.19 19.03
CA PHE A 218 15.00 9.83 19.03
C PHE A 218 15.31 9.33 17.63
N MET A 219 16.24 8.37 17.56
CA MET A 219 16.59 7.69 16.32
C MET A 219 16.89 6.22 16.58
N MET A 220 16.46 5.36 15.66
CA MET A 220 16.84 3.97 15.67
C MET A 220 18.31 3.79 15.25
N PRO A 221 18.97 2.70 15.65
CA PRO A 221 20.43 2.55 15.53
C PRO A 221 20.92 2.48 14.08
N HIS A 222 20.08 1.94 13.19
CA HIS A 222 20.38 1.79 11.76
C HIS A 222 19.69 2.82 10.89
N ALA A 223 18.94 3.75 11.48
CA ALA A 223 18.34 4.83 10.74
C ALA A 223 19.41 5.79 10.21
N LYS A 224 19.08 6.52 9.14
CA LYS A 224 19.93 7.52 8.53
C LYS A 224 19.24 8.87 8.54
N ALA A 225 19.94 9.89 8.99
CA ALA A 225 19.52 11.28 8.85
C ALA A 225 20.38 11.92 7.78
N MET A 226 19.82 12.81 6.97
CA MET A 226 20.58 13.50 5.94
C MET A 226 20.12 14.94 5.80
N ILE A 227 21.08 15.85 5.88
CA ILE A 227 20.87 17.26 5.53
C ILE A 227 21.24 17.40 4.06
N GLN A 228 20.34 17.98 3.28
CA GLN A 228 20.55 18.26 1.86
C GLN A 228 20.00 19.62 1.49
N GLN A 229 20.61 20.21 0.47
CA GLN A 229 20.13 21.46 -0.09
C GLN A 229 18.81 21.24 -0.85
N PRO A 230 17.85 22.18 -0.72
CA PRO A 230 16.69 22.26 -1.59
C PRO A 230 17.12 22.29 -3.06
N ARG A 231 16.38 21.56 -3.90
CA ARG A 231 16.67 21.45 -5.33
C ARG A 231 15.72 22.34 -6.11
N VAL A 232 16.23 22.98 -7.15
CA VAL A 232 15.37 23.63 -8.13
C VAL A 232 14.71 22.49 -8.94
N PRO A 233 13.37 22.38 -8.93
CA PRO A 233 12.69 21.34 -9.69
C PRO A 233 13.04 21.49 -11.17
N SER A 234 13.22 20.36 -11.87
CA SER A 234 13.55 20.34 -13.29
C SER A 234 12.41 20.98 -14.10
N SER A 235 12.55 22.26 -14.39
CA SER A 235 11.72 22.95 -15.38
C SER A 235 12.33 22.72 -16.75
N GLY A 236 11.51 22.29 -17.72
CA GLY A 236 11.91 22.21 -19.13
C GLY A 236 12.20 23.59 -19.73
N LEU A 237 11.81 23.80 -20.99
CA LEU A 237 11.96 25.11 -21.62
C LEU A 237 11.01 26.13 -20.94
N MET A 238 11.60 27.10 -20.24
CA MET A 238 10.89 28.19 -19.56
C MET A 238 11.50 29.56 -19.91
N PRO A 239 10.71 30.64 -19.81
CA PRO A 239 11.22 32.00 -19.96
C PRO A 239 12.35 32.31 -18.97
N ALA A 240 13.34 33.10 -19.40
CA ALA A 240 14.50 33.46 -18.57
C ALA A 240 14.10 34.20 -17.28
N SER A 241 13.04 35.01 -17.33
CA SER A 241 12.46 35.70 -16.17
C SER A 241 12.02 34.70 -15.09
N ASP A 242 11.35 33.64 -15.50
CA ASP A 242 10.71 32.70 -14.58
C ASP A 242 11.76 31.78 -13.94
N VAL A 243 12.80 31.43 -14.70
CA VAL A 243 13.98 30.72 -14.17
C VAL A 243 14.63 31.53 -13.06
N LEU A 244 14.83 32.84 -13.27
CA LEU A 244 15.42 33.72 -12.26
C LEU A 244 14.53 33.81 -11.00
N ILE A 245 13.21 33.94 -11.16
CA ILE A 245 12.27 34.01 -10.03
C ILE A 245 12.31 32.72 -9.21
N ARG A 246 12.25 31.54 -9.87
CA ARG A 246 12.30 30.26 -9.16
C ARG A 246 13.64 30.00 -8.49
N ALA A 247 14.74 30.36 -9.14
CA ALA A 247 16.06 30.21 -8.53
C ALA A 247 16.19 31.05 -7.25
N LYS A 248 15.68 32.29 -7.25
CA LYS A 248 15.66 33.14 -6.05
C LYS A 248 14.82 32.53 -4.93
N GLU A 249 13.64 31.99 -5.26
CA GLU A 249 12.75 31.35 -4.29
C GLU A 249 13.40 30.13 -3.62
N VAL A 250 14.09 29.29 -4.39
CA VAL A 250 14.80 28.12 -3.83
C VAL A 250 15.97 28.54 -2.93
N VAL A 251 16.64 29.64 -3.25
CA VAL A 251 17.68 30.20 -2.37
C VAL A 251 17.09 30.69 -1.05
N ILE A 252 15.94 31.38 -1.08
CA ILE A 252 15.22 31.81 0.13
C ILE A 252 14.85 30.58 0.98
N ASN A 253 14.23 29.57 0.37
CA ASN A 253 13.83 28.35 1.07
C ASN A 253 15.04 27.60 1.68
N ARG A 254 16.18 27.59 0.99
CA ARG A 254 17.44 27.06 1.55
C ARG A 254 17.88 27.85 2.78
N ASP A 255 17.87 29.17 2.70
CA ASP A 255 18.33 30.03 3.80
C ASP A 255 17.45 29.84 5.04
N THR A 256 16.13 29.81 4.84
CA THR A 256 15.16 29.46 5.89
C THR A 256 15.44 28.09 6.49
N LEU A 257 15.66 27.05 5.67
CA LEU A 257 15.95 25.70 6.16
C LEU A 257 17.24 25.66 7.00
N VAL A 258 18.28 26.38 6.59
CA VAL A 258 19.55 26.49 7.35
C VAL A 258 19.31 27.15 8.70
N GLU A 259 18.56 28.25 8.75
CA GLU A 259 18.23 28.96 9.99
C GLU A 259 17.45 28.07 10.96
N LEU A 260 16.44 27.36 10.45
CA LEU A 260 15.62 26.44 11.26
C LEU A 260 16.44 25.26 11.80
N LEU A 261 17.29 24.65 10.97
CA LEU A 261 18.18 23.58 11.42
C LEU A 261 19.20 24.08 12.45
N ALA A 262 19.78 25.26 12.24
CA ALA A 262 20.70 25.87 13.21
C ALA A 262 20.02 26.10 14.57
N LYS A 263 18.78 26.61 14.56
CA LYS A 263 17.95 26.81 15.76
C LYS A 263 17.78 25.54 16.59
N HIS A 264 17.46 24.41 15.95
CA HIS A 264 17.15 23.16 16.65
C HIS A 264 18.37 22.29 16.96
N THR A 265 19.42 22.38 16.15
CA THR A 265 20.67 21.64 16.38
C THR A 265 21.61 22.35 17.36
N GLY A 266 21.48 23.68 17.52
CA GLY A 266 22.37 24.49 18.35
C GLY A 266 23.70 24.84 17.67
N ASN A 267 23.87 24.50 16.40
CA ASN A 267 25.04 24.89 15.60
C ASN A 267 24.88 26.32 15.05
N SER A 268 26.00 26.93 14.63
CA SER A 268 25.93 28.22 13.91
C SER A 268 25.32 28.05 12.53
N ILE A 269 24.67 29.11 12.03
CA ILE A 269 24.10 29.18 10.67
C ILE A 269 25.17 28.84 9.62
N GLU A 270 26.40 29.35 9.80
CA GLU A 270 27.52 29.08 8.91
C GLU A 270 27.93 27.60 8.87
N ALA A 271 27.97 26.93 10.03
CA ALA A 271 28.32 25.52 10.10
C ALA A 271 27.27 24.64 9.39
N VAL A 272 25.98 24.95 9.58
CA VAL A 272 24.89 24.24 8.89
C VAL A 272 24.92 24.52 7.39
N ALA A 273 25.16 25.77 6.98
CA ALA A 273 25.26 26.15 5.57
C ALA A 273 26.40 25.44 4.85
N GLU A 274 27.56 25.29 5.50
CA GLU A 274 28.72 24.57 4.96
C GLU A 274 28.39 23.09 4.73
N VAL A 275 27.81 22.47 5.75
CA VAL A 275 27.44 21.05 5.72
C VAL A 275 26.36 20.80 4.66
N MET A 276 25.41 21.71 4.48
CA MET A 276 24.32 21.58 3.51
C MET A 276 24.77 21.75 2.04
N ARG A 277 25.98 22.26 1.78
CA ARG A 277 26.50 22.40 0.39
C ARG A 277 26.50 21.08 -0.39
N ARG A 278 26.62 19.96 0.32
CA ARG A 278 26.56 18.61 -0.24
C ARG A 278 25.64 17.73 0.62
N PRO A 279 25.15 16.60 0.08
CA PRO A 279 24.49 15.58 0.88
C PRO A 279 25.34 15.19 2.10
N PHE A 280 24.84 15.48 3.30
CA PHE A 280 25.51 15.14 4.54
C PHE A 280 24.76 14.03 5.27
N TYR A 281 25.25 12.80 5.10
CA TYR A 281 24.68 11.63 5.76
C TYR A 281 25.19 11.51 7.20
N MET A 282 24.26 11.16 8.09
CA MET A 282 24.51 10.98 9.50
C MET A 282 23.93 9.64 9.97
N ASP A 283 24.80 8.85 10.58
CA ASP A 283 24.40 7.72 11.41
C ASP A 283 23.82 8.23 12.73
N ALA A 284 23.13 7.38 13.49
CA ALA A 284 22.52 7.76 14.75
C ALA A 284 23.52 8.46 15.72
N ASN A 285 24.76 7.99 15.82
CA ASN A 285 25.79 8.63 16.65
C ASN A 285 26.15 10.04 16.13
N ARG A 286 26.38 10.16 14.83
CA ARG A 286 26.73 11.44 14.19
C ARG A 286 25.57 12.43 14.24
N ALA A 287 24.34 11.96 14.09
CA ALA A 287 23.13 12.75 14.22
C ALA A 287 22.96 13.31 15.64
N LYS A 288 23.34 12.51 16.65
CA LYS A 288 23.36 12.93 18.06
C LYS A 288 24.45 13.97 18.32
N GLU A 289 25.66 13.75 17.82
CA GLU A 289 26.78 14.69 17.93
C GLU A 289 26.48 16.03 17.24
N PHE A 290 25.83 15.98 16.07
CA PHE A 290 25.41 17.17 15.34
C PHE A 290 24.22 17.89 15.99
N GLY A 291 23.50 17.24 16.92
CA GLY A 291 22.38 17.84 17.64
C GLY A 291 21.02 17.69 16.94
N VAL A 292 20.91 16.85 15.90
CA VAL A 292 19.62 16.51 15.26
C VAL A 292 18.73 15.72 16.20
N ILE A 293 19.33 14.84 17.00
CA ILE A 293 18.64 13.96 17.93
C ILE A 293 19.28 14.03 19.32
N ASP A 294 18.56 13.59 20.34
CA ASP A 294 19.06 13.57 21.72
C ASP A 294 19.46 12.15 22.15
N LYS A 295 18.70 11.13 21.73
CA LYS A 295 18.84 9.75 22.20
C LYS A 295 18.73 8.75 21.06
N ILE A 296 19.45 7.64 21.20
CA ILE A 296 19.38 6.50 20.29
C ILE A 296 18.54 5.42 20.98
N LEU A 297 17.49 4.93 20.31
CA LEU A 297 16.62 3.88 20.84
C LEU A 297 17.19 2.50 20.49
N TRP A 298 17.50 1.68 21.49
CA TRP A 298 17.90 0.27 21.30
C TRP A 298 16.90 -0.67 21.98
N ARG A 299 16.82 -1.93 21.49
CA ARG A 299 15.99 -2.99 22.09
C ARG A 299 16.39 -3.19 23.57
N GLY A 300 15.46 -2.97 24.50
CA GLY A 300 15.71 -3.03 25.95
C GLY A 300 15.52 -1.70 26.70
N GLN A 301 15.24 -0.59 26.01
CA GLN A 301 14.80 0.69 26.61
C GLN A 301 13.27 0.88 26.46
N GLU A 302 12.49 -0.13 26.84
CA GLU A 302 11.01 -0.15 26.72
C GLU A 302 10.33 0.98 27.50
N LYS A 303 10.99 1.53 28.53
CA LYS A 303 10.46 2.60 29.38
C LYS A 303 10.24 3.94 28.68
N VAL A 304 10.81 4.15 27.48
CA VAL A 304 10.60 5.42 26.74
C VAL A 304 9.21 5.50 26.10
N MET A 305 8.59 4.35 25.82
CA MET A 305 7.25 4.25 25.20
C MET A 305 6.16 3.78 26.18
N ALA A 306 6.53 3.40 27.40
CA ALA A 306 5.60 2.88 28.41
C ALA A 306 4.59 3.92 28.95
N GLU A 307 4.72 5.19 28.55
CA GLU A 307 3.79 6.27 28.91
C GLU A 307 2.59 6.38 27.96
N VAL A 308 2.55 5.61 26.87
CA VAL A 308 1.37 5.55 25.99
C VAL A 308 0.29 4.72 26.68
N ALA A 309 -0.85 5.34 26.98
CA ALA A 309 -2.00 4.65 27.54
C ALA A 309 -2.42 3.49 26.63
N SER A 310 -2.70 2.33 27.22
CA SER A 310 -3.23 1.19 26.46
C SER A 310 -4.59 1.56 25.84
N PRO A 311 -4.97 0.97 24.68
CA PRO A 311 -6.28 1.25 24.06
C PRO A 311 -7.46 1.07 25.03
N GLU A 312 -7.37 0.11 25.95
CA GLU A 312 -8.39 -0.16 26.97
C GLU A 312 -8.48 0.94 28.04
N GLU A 313 -7.37 1.55 28.41
CA GLU A 313 -7.32 2.69 29.34
C GLU A 313 -7.82 3.97 28.65
N TRP A 314 -7.57 4.10 27.35
CA TRP A 314 -8.10 5.20 26.53
C TRP A 314 -9.62 5.12 26.40
N ASP A 315 -10.18 3.96 26.05
CA ASP A 315 -11.63 3.77 25.91
C ASP A 315 -12.36 4.14 27.22
N LYS A 316 -11.79 3.73 28.37
CA LYS A 316 -12.30 4.09 29.69
C LYS A 316 -12.25 5.59 29.97
N ASN A 317 -11.15 6.27 29.61
CA ASN A 317 -10.99 7.71 29.78
C ASN A 317 -11.88 8.53 28.84
N ALA A 318 -12.16 8.01 27.64
CA ALA A 318 -13.10 8.59 26.68
C ALA A 318 -14.58 8.38 27.08
N GLY A 319 -14.83 7.72 28.22
CA GLY A 319 -16.18 7.45 28.72
C GLY A 319 -16.90 6.32 27.95
N ILE A 320 -16.17 5.55 27.15
CA ILE A 320 -16.71 4.39 26.44
C ILE A 320 -16.82 3.26 27.46
N LYS A 321 -18.03 3.03 27.97
CA LYS A 321 -18.31 1.88 28.82
C LYS A 321 -18.32 0.62 27.95
N VAL A 322 -17.34 -0.25 28.16
CA VAL A 322 -17.45 -1.65 27.76
C VAL A 322 -18.66 -2.21 28.50
N MET A 323 -19.76 -2.46 27.79
CA MET A 323 -20.91 -3.13 28.39
C MET A 323 -20.54 -4.62 28.52
N ASP A 324 -20.30 -5.07 29.74
CA ASP A 324 -20.22 -6.49 30.05
C ASP A 324 -21.51 -7.18 29.61
N GLY A 325 -21.36 -8.34 28.99
CA GLY A 325 -22.32 -8.94 28.05
C GLY A 325 -23.76 -9.14 28.54
N PHE A 326 -24.67 -9.06 27.57
CA PHE A 326 -25.93 -9.80 27.50
C PHE A 326 -25.84 -10.80 26.35
#